data_AF-A0AB72VEP3-F1
#
_entry.id   AF-A0AB72VEP3-F1
#
_cell.length_a   1.000
_cell.length_b   1.000
_cell.length_c   1.000
_cell.angle_alpha   90.00
_cell.angle_beta   90.00
_cell.angle_gamma   90.00
#
_symmetry.space_group_name_H-M   'P 1'
#
loop_
_entity.id
_entity.type
_entity.pdbx_description
1 polymer ?
#
loop_
_entity_poly.entity_id
_entity_poly.type
_entity_poly.pdbx_seq_one_letter_code
_entity_poly.pdbx_strand_id
1 'polypeptide(L)'
;MRDLTEIYSDHFTAPINGKRYEVKPPSAKDGIMMRLDMQKAESDISYTKWINILFGGNELSDDEAPSGGLWDELDNDGVSINYATHFGMTAIAYYAFGPEVAETFWESLGKEVKPAETPTT
;
A
#
# COMPACT_ATOMS: atom_id res chain seq x y z
N MET A 1 16.45 27.05 0.11
CA MET A 1 16.37 25.57 0.10
C MET A 1 14.98 25.25 0.61
N ARG A 2 14.14 24.55 -0.17
CA ARG A 2 12.80 24.16 0.30
C ARG A 2 12.96 23.03 1.31
N ASP A 3 12.11 22.99 2.33
CA ASP A 3 12.12 21.90 3.30
C ASP A 3 11.67 20.60 2.60
N LEU A 4 12.26 19.47 2.98
CA LEU A 4 11.92 18.18 2.36
C LEU A 4 10.44 17.82 2.60
N THR A 5 9.89 18.22 3.75
CA THR A 5 8.48 18.02 4.13
C THR A 5 7.51 18.92 3.36
N GLU A 6 8.00 19.99 2.73
CA GLU A 6 7.20 20.86 1.84
C GLU A 6 7.09 20.29 0.41
N ILE A 7 7.84 19.24 0.10
CA ILE A 7 7.93 18.64 -1.25
C ILE A 7 7.23 17.26 -1.27
N TYR A 8 7.22 16.55 -0.14
CA TYR A 8 6.64 15.21 -0.02
C TYR A 8 5.40 15.24 0.90
N SER A 9 4.24 14.82 0.38
CA SER A 9 3.09 14.50 1.23
C SER A 9 3.30 13.10 1.80
N ASP A 10 3.45 13.01 3.12
CA ASP A 10 3.72 11.76 3.83
C ASP A 10 2.55 10.77 3.81
N HIS A 11 1.36 11.21 3.43
CA HIS A 11 0.13 10.43 3.51
C HIS A 11 -0.35 10.02 2.12
N PHE A 12 -0.65 8.73 1.97
CA PHE A 12 -1.34 8.22 0.80
C PHE A 12 -2.85 8.30 1.02
N THR A 13 -3.58 8.91 0.10
CA THR A 13 -5.05 9.00 0.19
C THR A 13 -5.69 8.54 -1.10
N ALA A 14 -6.79 7.78 -0.99
CA ALA A 14 -7.58 7.36 -2.15
C ALA A 14 -9.09 7.35 -1.86
N PRO A 15 -9.93 7.67 -2.86
CA PRO A 15 -11.37 7.57 -2.73
C PRO A 15 -11.88 6.14 -2.96
N ILE A 16 -12.69 5.60 -2.05
CA ILE A 16 -13.44 4.34 -2.21
C ILE A 16 -14.89 4.62 -1.85
N ASN A 17 -15.84 4.29 -2.74
CA ASN A 17 -17.27 4.50 -2.54
C ASN A 17 -17.67 5.93 -2.10
N GLY A 18 -16.94 6.95 -2.56
CA GLY A 18 -17.21 8.36 -2.22
C GLY A 18 -16.64 8.83 -0.88
N LYS A 19 -16.04 7.94 -0.08
CA LYS A 19 -15.26 8.30 1.11
C LYS A 19 -13.76 8.29 0.76
N ARG A 20 -13.00 9.24 1.30
CA ARG A 20 -11.52 9.22 1.19
C ARG A 20 -10.94 8.52 2.40
N TYR A 21 -10.08 7.55 2.15
CA TYR A 21 -9.30 6.85 3.16
C TYR A 21 -7.86 7.35 3.11
N GLU A 22 -7.19 7.30 4.26
CA GLU A 22 -5.83 7.77 4.44
C GLU A 22 -4.98 6.66 5.03
N VAL A 23 -3.86 6.35 4.37
CA VAL A 23 -2.78 5.53 4.91
C VAL A 23 -1.67 6.46 5.36
N LYS A 24 -1.25 6.32 6.61
CA LYS A 24 -0.14 7.08 7.19
C LYS A 24 1.20 6.53 6.71
N PRO A 25 2.27 7.35 6.71
CA PRO A 25 3.59 6.84 6.39
C PRO A 25 3.97 5.72 7.39
N PRO A 26 4.59 4.63 6.93
CA PRO A 26 5.17 3.65 7.85
C PRO A 26 6.28 4.31 8.67
N SER A 27 6.65 3.68 9.80
CA SER A 27 7.84 4.11 10.53
C SER A 27 9.08 4.03 9.62
N ALA A 28 10.12 4.82 9.91
CA ALA A 28 11.36 4.77 9.11
C ALA A 28 11.95 3.36 9.01
N LYS A 29 11.86 2.58 10.09
CA LYS A 29 12.31 1.19 10.13
C LYS A 29 11.46 0.31 9.20
N ASP A 30 10.14 0.42 9.30
CA ASP A 30 9.23 -0.40 8.50
C ASP A 30 9.29 -0.03 7.02
N GLY A 31 9.42 1.26 6.68
CA GLY A 31 9.62 1.72 5.31
C GLY A 31 10.91 1.18 4.66
N ILE A 32 12.02 1.15 5.40
CA ILE A 32 13.27 0.55 4.93
C ILE A 32 13.10 -0.95 4.71
N MET A 33 12.53 -1.65 5.70
CA MET A 33 12.32 -3.10 5.61
C MET A 33 11.37 -3.47 4.46
N MET A 34 10.33 -2.69 4.24
CA MET A 34 9.42 -2.87 3.11
C MET A 34 10.14 -2.72 1.78
N ARG A 35 10.97 -1.68 1.61
CA ARG A 35 11.76 -1.51 0.38
C ARG A 35 12.74 -2.64 0.14
N LEU A 36 13.37 -3.18 1.19
CA LEU A 36 14.24 -4.34 1.07
C LEU A 36 13.46 -5.60 0.68
N ASP A 37 12.27 -5.80 1.24
CA ASP A 37 11.39 -6.92 0.86
C ASP A 37 10.92 -6.80 -0.59
N MET A 38 10.57 -5.59 -1.06
CA MET A 38 10.15 -5.35 -2.46
C MET A 38 11.26 -5.57 -3.51
N GLN A 39 12.51 -5.78 -3.09
CA GLN A 39 13.62 -6.15 -3.99
C GLN A 39 13.83 -7.67 -4.11
N LYS A 40 13.10 -8.46 -3.32
CA LYS A 40 13.19 -9.93 -3.35
C LYS A 40 12.36 -10.50 -4.50
N ALA A 41 12.49 -11.81 -4.71
CA ALA A 41 11.58 -12.53 -5.59
C ALA A 41 10.15 -12.39 -5.07
N GLU A 42 9.18 -12.22 -5.97
CA GLU A 42 7.78 -11.99 -5.61
C GLU A 42 7.19 -13.09 -4.72
N SER A 43 7.61 -14.34 -4.92
CA SER A 43 7.23 -15.49 -4.08
C SER A 43 7.57 -15.34 -2.61
N ASP A 44 8.53 -14.47 -2.28
CA ASP A 44 9.06 -14.29 -0.94
C ASP A 44 8.45 -13.07 -0.24
N ILE A 45 7.56 -12.34 -0.93
CA ILE A 45 6.94 -11.10 -0.42
C ILE A 45 5.61 -11.43 0.27
N SER A 46 5.53 -11.14 1.56
CA SER A 46 4.26 -11.15 2.28
C SER A 46 3.57 -9.80 2.13
N TYR A 47 2.77 -9.65 1.07
CA TYR A 47 1.99 -8.43 0.84
C TYR A 47 0.98 -8.19 1.98
N THR A 48 0.30 -9.24 2.46
CA THR A 48 -0.64 -9.14 3.58
C THR A 48 0.00 -8.55 4.83
N LYS A 49 1.24 -8.94 5.14
CA LYS A 49 1.99 -8.36 6.27
C LYS A 49 2.19 -6.86 6.09
N TRP A 50 2.63 -6.42 4.91
CA TRP A 50 2.89 -5.01 4.66
C TRP A 50 1.62 -4.18 4.63
N ILE A 51 0.54 -4.69 4.04
CA ILE A 51 -0.78 -4.05 4.10
C ILE A 51 -1.22 -3.92 5.56
N ASN A 52 -1.08 -4.98 6.36
CA ASN A 52 -1.48 -4.95 7.76
C ASN A 52 -0.70 -3.90 8.57
N ILE A 53 0.62 -3.80 8.37
CA ILE A 53 1.46 -2.77 9.00
C ILE A 53 0.99 -1.37 8.57
N LEU A 54 0.77 -1.14 7.28
CA LEU A 54 0.35 0.16 6.75
C LEU A 54 -1.06 0.55 7.23
N PHE A 55 -1.94 -0.43 7.41
CA PHE A 55 -3.30 -0.21 7.91
C PHE A 55 -3.35 -0.03 9.43
N GLY A 56 -2.23 -0.20 10.14
CA GLY A 56 -2.20 -0.18 11.60
C GLY A 56 -3.03 -1.31 12.20
N GLY A 57 -3.08 -2.46 11.52
CA GLY A 57 -3.79 -3.64 11.97
C GLY A 57 -3.14 -4.29 13.19
N ASN A 58 -3.91 -5.13 13.86
CA ASN A 58 -3.46 -5.94 14.99
C ASN A 58 -2.47 -7.02 14.54
N GLU A 59 -1.95 -7.80 15.49
CA GLU A 59 -1.11 -8.97 15.18
C GLU A 59 -1.83 -9.91 14.21
N LEU A 60 -1.12 -10.32 13.15
CA LEU A 60 -1.67 -11.25 12.17
C LEU A 60 -1.64 -12.67 12.73
N SER A 61 -2.78 -13.35 12.61
CA SER A 61 -2.93 -14.79 12.85
C SER A 61 -3.17 -15.49 11.51
N ASP A 62 -2.62 -16.69 11.35
CA ASP A 62 -2.82 -17.48 10.13
C ASP A 62 -4.27 -17.99 10.00
N ASP A 63 -5.00 -18.07 11.12
CA ASP A 63 -6.35 -18.65 11.19
C ASP A 63 -7.46 -17.58 11.24
N GLU A 64 -7.12 -16.29 11.29
CA GLU A 64 -8.08 -15.20 11.45
C GLU A 64 -7.93 -14.12 10.38
N ALA A 65 -9.04 -13.43 10.08
CA ALA A 65 -9.00 -12.28 9.20
C ALA A 65 -8.20 -11.13 9.84
N PRO A 66 -7.44 -10.34 9.05
CA PRO A 66 -6.83 -9.12 9.54
C PRO A 66 -7.88 -8.19 10.18
N SER A 67 -7.52 -7.56 11.30
CA SER A 67 -8.40 -6.68 12.06
C SER A 67 -7.65 -5.47 12.60
N GLY A 68 -8.38 -4.48 13.06
CA GLY A 68 -7.82 -3.25 13.61
C GLY A 68 -7.45 -2.22 12.56
N GLY A 69 -7.37 -0.96 13.00
CA GLY A 69 -7.00 0.17 12.14
C GLY A 69 -7.93 0.29 10.92
N LEU A 70 -7.33 0.47 9.74
CA LEU A 70 -8.11 0.63 8.50
C LEU A 70 -8.87 -0.63 8.09
N TRP A 71 -8.49 -1.83 8.55
CA TRP A 71 -9.27 -3.04 8.25
C TRP A 71 -10.70 -2.93 8.78
N ASP A 72 -10.83 -2.53 10.04
CA ASP A 72 -12.14 -2.36 10.67
C ASP A 72 -12.90 -1.18 10.07
N GLU A 73 -12.22 -0.08 9.73
CA GLU A 73 -12.88 1.07 9.07
C GLU A 73 -13.46 0.67 7.70
N LEU A 74 -12.71 -0.07 6.90
CA LEU A 74 -13.13 -0.54 5.58
C LEU A 74 -14.27 -1.56 5.68
N ASP A 75 -14.21 -2.49 6.64
CA ASP A 75 -15.27 -3.48 6.88
C ASP A 75 -16.57 -2.83 7.35
N ASN A 76 -16.48 -1.89 8.30
CA ASN A 76 -17.64 -1.12 8.79
C ASN A 76 -18.32 -0.30 7.68
N ASP A 77 -17.55 0.17 6.70
CA ASP A 77 -18.06 0.89 5.53
C ASP A 77 -18.49 -0.03 4.37
N GLY A 78 -18.42 -1.36 4.55
CA GLY A 78 -18.83 -2.35 3.57
C GLY A 78 -17.93 -2.42 2.33
N VAL A 79 -16.66 -2.01 2.46
CA VAL A 79 -15.68 -2.13 1.38
C VAL A 79 -15.29 -3.59 1.19
N SER A 80 -15.37 -4.09 -0.05
CA SER A 80 -15.02 -5.47 -0.34
C SER A 80 -13.52 -5.73 -0.18
N ILE A 81 -13.16 -6.97 0.15
CA ILE A 81 -11.76 -7.39 0.32
C ILE A 81 -10.89 -7.11 -0.91
N ASN A 82 -11.47 -7.14 -2.12
CA ASN A 82 -10.75 -6.81 -3.35
C ASN A 82 -10.36 -5.33 -3.39
N TYR A 83 -11.26 -4.43 -3.00
CA TYR A 83 -10.96 -2.99 -2.92
C TYR A 83 -10.01 -2.69 -1.76
N ALA A 84 -10.19 -3.31 -0.59
CA ALA A 84 -9.32 -3.13 0.55
C ALA A 84 -7.88 -3.59 0.25
N THR A 85 -7.73 -4.78 -0.34
CA THR A 85 -6.42 -5.31 -0.75
C THR A 85 -5.80 -4.46 -1.85
N HIS A 86 -6.57 -4.05 -2.87
CA HIS A 86 -6.07 -3.18 -3.93
C HIS A 86 -5.57 -1.85 -3.37
N PHE A 87 -6.33 -1.23 -2.47
CA PHE A 87 -5.93 -0.01 -1.77
C PHE A 87 -4.64 -0.18 -0.96
N GLY A 88 -4.51 -1.30 -0.24
CA GLY A 88 -3.28 -1.65 0.48
C GLY A 88 -2.07 -1.84 -0.43
N MET A 89 -2.25 -2.53 -1.56
CA MET A 89 -1.21 -2.71 -2.57
C MET A 89 -0.79 -1.39 -3.22
N THR A 90 -1.76 -0.50 -3.49
CA THR A 90 -1.46 0.86 -3.95
C THR A 90 -0.63 1.63 -2.92
N ALA A 91 -0.95 1.49 -1.62
CA ALA A 91 -0.17 2.12 -0.56
C ALA A 91 1.27 1.58 -0.51
N ILE A 92 1.47 0.27 -0.68
CA ILE A 92 2.81 -0.32 -0.82
C ILE A 92 3.54 0.31 -2.00
N ALA A 93 2.90 0.41 -3.17
CA ALA A 93 3.50 1.01 -4.35
C ALA A 93 3.90 2.48 -4.11
N TYR A 94 3.06 3.25 -3.42
CA TYR A 94 3.32 4.64 -3.07
C TYR A 94 4.58 4.79 -2.22
N TYR A 95 4.71 4.01 -1.16
CA TYR A 95 5.82 4.14 -0.22
C TYR A 95 7.11 3.43 -0.68
N ALA A 96 6.99 2.34 -1.44
CA ALA A 96 8.13 1.58 -1.94
C ALA A 96 8.74 2.19 -3.22
N PHE A 97 7.89 2.58 -4.18
CA PHE A 97 8.32 2.98 -5.53
C PHE A 97 8.00 4.43 -5.88
N GLY A 98 7.05 5.05 -5.18
CA GLY A 98 6.67 6.45 -5.35
C GLY A 98 5.26 6.65 -5.92
N PRO A 99 4.79 7.90 -5.97
CA PRO A 99 3.40 8.25 -6.32
C PRO A 99 3.01 7.86 -7.75
N GLU A 100 3.91 7.98 -8.73
CA GLU A 100 3.60 7.67 -10.14
C GLU A 100 3.27 6.18 -10.35
N VAL A 101 4.01 5.29 -9.68
CA VAL A 101 3.78 3.84 -9.71
C VAL A 101 2.49 3.51 -8.97
N ALA A 102 2.21 4.19 -7.85
CA ALA A 102 0.98 4.02 -7.11
C ALA A 102 -0.26 4.43 -7.92
N GLU A 103 -0.23 5.56 -8.61
CA GLU A 103 -1.33 5.98 -9.50
C GLU A 103 -1.58 4.96 -10.60
N THR A 104 -0.52 4.46 -11.25
CA THR A 104 -0.62 3.42 -12.26
C THR A 104 -1.28 2.15 -11.70
N PHE A 105 -0.90 1.74 -10.49
CA PHE A 105 -1.50 0.59 -9.83
C PHE A 105 -2.95 0.86 -9.41
N TRP A 106 -3.25 2.04 -8.87
CA TRP A 106 -4.59 2.46 -8.50
C TRP A 106 -5.55 2.34 -9.68
N GLU A 107 -5.14 2.87 -10.83
CA GLU A 107 -5.90 2.83 -12.08
C GLU A 107 -6.02 1.43 -12.68
N SER A 108 -5.10 0.51 -12.37
CA SER A 108 -5.12 -0.84 -12.93
C SER A 108 -6.24 -1.71 -12.37
N LEU A 109 -6.72 -1.41 -11.14
CA LEU A 109 -7.77 -2.14 -10.42
C LEU A 109 -7.73 -3.67 -10.67
N GLY A 110 -6.55 -4.25 -10.46
CA GLY A 110 -6.28 -5.68 -10.57
C GLY A 110 -5.99 -6.21 -11.98
N LYS A 111 -5.81 -5.36 -12.99
CA LYS A 111 -5.23 -5.78 -14.27
C LYS A 111 -3.71 -5.83 -14.13
N GLU A 112 -3.08 -6.92 -14.57
CA GLU A 112 -1.62 -7.06 -14.60
C GLU A 112 -0.98 -5.78 -15.17
N VAL A 113 -0.21 -5.09 -14.34
CA VAL A 113 0.68 -4.03 -14.82
C VAL A 113 1.86 -4.75 -15.44
N LYS A 114 1.91 -4.81 -16.78
CA LYS A 114 3.10 -5.30 -17.47
C LYS A 114 4.31 -4.50 -16.96
N PRO A 115 5.41 -5.16 -16.54
CA PRO A 115 6.63 -4.46 -16.17
C PRO A 115 7.01 -3.48 -17.28
N ALA A 116 7.36 -2.25 -16.92
CA ALA A 116 7.88 -1.28 -17.87
C ALA A 116 9.06 -1.93 -18.61
N GLU A 117 8.97 -2.07 -19.92
CA GLU A 117 10.07 -2.54 -20.75
C GLU A 117 11.25 -1.61 -20.51
N THR A 118 12.31 -2.13 -19.88
CA THR A 118 13.57 -1.40 -19.75
C THR A 118 14.01 -0.93 -21.13
N PRO A 119 14.34 0.36 -21.32
CA PRO A 119 14.81 0.84 -22.61
C PRO A 119 16.10 0.10 -22.96
N THR A 120 16.05 -0.77 -23.97
CA THR A 120 17.23 -1.44 -24.50
C THR A 120 18.15 -0.36 -25.07
N THR A 121 19.32 -0.19 -24.47
CA THR A 121 20.39 0.66 -25.01
C THR A 121 21.25 -0.17 -25.96
#